data_AF-A0A537HCJ5-F1
#
_entry.id   AF-A0A537HCJ5-F1
#
_cell.length_a   1.000
_cell.length_b   1.000
_cell.length_c   1.000
_cell.angle_alpha   90.00
_cell.angle_beta   90.00
_cell.angle_gamma   90.00
#
_symmetry.space_group_name_H-M   'P 1'
#
loop_
_entity.id
_entity.type
_entity.pdbx_description
1 polymer ?
#
loop_
_entity_poly.entity_id
_entity_poly.type
_entity_poly.pdbx_seq_one_letter_code
_entity_poly.pdbx_strand_id
1 'polypeptide(L)'
;MGTRHSTEPLQSKIWQLDQDQSSPQGFLYSCNLCDETLVLSKPFINPRKIQLAFSNTCPGCGFELDKTLRVQTSTLPLGRRFLTNPVCKDPEQLIEPDESFEAKLSRGSTLLRDVRSDLPSGIELLDQTLVLRFGQLVTLQGEASNALSHLLSVRAVYPPPPGLDSDVVFVDGGNVFDAYTVSRHAFSLGLDEERTKLRIHLSRAFTHHQLSGFITERLARSIGECDARLAIVSDITALYCDPDVKEKREAFDLFSKDTRSLATLAEQRKMIIVVTNLQSRRQAMDDVLARTAHVSAILEDKGAHTQLTVTRHPFIPTGKTEIATLDNQTLTRYL
;
A
#
# COMPACT_ATOMS: atom_id res chain seq x y z
N MET A 1 -2.56 49.61 15.30
CA MET A 1 -2.06 48.74 16.39
C MET A 1 -3.25 47.97 16.91
N GLY A 2 -3.33 46.66 17.02
CA GLY A 2 -2.42 45.53 16.83
C GLY A 2 -3.26 44.26 17.00
N THR A 3 -2.80 43.19 16.39
CA THR A 3 -3.41 41.86 16.19
C THR A 3 -3.56 41.01 17.47
N ARG A 4 -4.48 40.02 17.49
CA ARG A 4 -4.17 38.55 17.40
C ARG A 4 -5.31 37.61 17.84
N HIS A 5 -5.39 36.51 17.11
CA HIS A 5 -6.14 35.26 17.31
C HIS A 5 -5.70 34.43 18.53
N SER A 6 -6.56 33.55 19.04
CA SER A 6 -6.26 32.11 19.23
C SER A 6 -7.56 31.33 19.53
N THR A 7 -8.10 30.55 18.60
CA THR A 7 -7.95 29.08 18.49
C THR A 7 -8.03 28.32 19.82
N GLU A 8 -9.18 27.67 20.02
CA GLU A 8 -9.37 26.61 21.03
C GLU A 8 -8.37 25.47 20.79
N PRO A 9 -7.69 24.94 21.82
CA PRO A 9 -6.93 23.73 21.69
C PRO A 9 -7.86 22.50 21.72
N LEU A 10 -7.72 21.67 20.69
CA LEU A 10 -8.21 20.31 20.61
C LEU A 10 -7.91 19.53 21.91
N GLN A 11 -8.96 19.10 22.61
CA GLN A 11 -8.84 18.22 23.77
C GLN A 11 -8.37 16.83 23.32
N SER A 12 -7.18 16.41 23.76
CA SER A 12 -6.73 15.02 23.64
C SER A 12 -7.04 14.24 24.92
N LYS A 13 -7.83 13.17 24.78
CA LYS A 13 -8.13 12.20 25.85
C LYS A 13 -6.89 11.34 26.10
N ILE A 14 -6.14 11.60 27.18
CA ILE A 14 -4.85 10.95 27.52
C ILE A 14 -4.87 10.55 29.01
N TRP A 15 -4.47 9.31 29.33
CA TRP A 15 -4.26 8.82 30.69
C TRP A 15 -2.89 9.26 31.25
N GLN A 16 -2.82 9.61 32.55
CA GLN A 16 -1.67 10.29 33.18
C GLN A 16 -1.24 9.58 34.47
N LEU A 17 0.07 9.38 34.66
CA LEU A 17 0.68 8.92 35.92
C LEU A 17 1.92 9.78 36.26
N ASP A 18 1.85 10.41 37.44
CA ASP A 18 2.84 11.11 38.30
C ASP A 18 3.85 12.14 37.77
N GLN A 19 4.08 13.13 38.66
CA GLN A 19 4.84 14.37 38.46
C GLN A 19 6.25 14.33 39.05
N ASP A 20 7.24 14.81 38.28
CA ASP A 20 8.58 15.10 38.79
C ASP A 20 9.26 16.27 38.04
N GLN A 21 9.93 17.16 38.78
CA GLN A 21 10.39 18.48 38.35
C GLN A 21 11.87 18.48 37.90
N SER A 22 12.13 18.12 36.65
CA SER A 22 13.29 18.60 35.87
C SER A 22 13.08 18.26 34.41
N SER A 23 13.46 19.14 33.47
CA SER A 23 13.27 18.96 32.02
C SER A 23 14.10 17.77 31.51
N PRO A 24 13.49 16.60 31.24
CA PRO A 24 14.24 15.41 30.88
C PRO A 24 14.10 15.16 29.38
N GLN A 25 15.22 14.90 28.71
CA GLN A 25 15.17 14.25 27.41
C GLN A 25 14.48 12.89 27.58
N GLY A 26 13.50 12.60 26.72
CA GLY A 26 12.76 11.35 26.70
C GLY A 26 12.72 10.75 25.30
N PHE A 27 11.95 9.67 25.16
CA PHE A 27 11.78 8.90 23.93
C PHE A 27 10.32 8.95 23.49
N LEU A 28 10.10 9.42 22.27
CA LEU A 28 8.80 9.44 21.59
C LEU A 28 8.72 8.25 20.64
N TYR A 29 7.75 7.39 20.93
CA TYR A 29 7.35 6.25 20.12
C TYR A 29 6.13 6.67 19.30
N SER A 30 6.29 6.75 18.00
CA SER A 30 5.22 7.16 17.09
C SER A 30 5.15 6.23 15.89
N CYS A 31 4.01 6.19 15.22
CA CYS A 31 3.93 5.59 13.89
C CYS A 31 4.66 6.49 12.89
N ASN A 32 5.53 5.94 12.05
CA ASN A 32 6.16 6.69 10.95
C ASN A 32 5.24 6.89 9.74
N LEU A 33 4.09 6.20 9.68
CA LEU A 33 3.13 6.29 8.58
C LEU A 33 2.07 7.38 8.81
N CYS A 34 1.58 7.52 10.04
CA CYS A 34 0.50 8.46 10.38
C CYS A 34 0.87 9.46 11.47
N ASP A 35 2.13 9.45 11.94
CA ASP A 35 2.61 10.27 13.05
C ASP A 35 1.83 10.12 14.37
N GLU A 36 0.97 9.11 14.48
CA GLU A 36 0.21 8.79 15.69
C GLU A 36 1.18 8.54 16.84
N THR A 37 0.97 9.27 17.94
CA THR A 37 1.82 9.15 19.12
C THR A 37 1.34 7.98 19.95
N LEU A 38 2.21 6.99 20.12
CA LEU A 38 1.91 5.77 20.86
C LEU A 38 2.31 5.94 22.33
N VAL A 39 3.58 6.27 22.56
CA VAL A 39 4.14 6.42 23.89
C VAL A 39 5.15 7.56 23.90
N LEU A 40 5.16 8.35 24.97
CA LEU A 40 6.22 9.29 25.29
C LEU A 40 6.72 8.97 26.69
N SER A 41 7.96 8.50 26.82
CA SER A 41 8.52 8.04 28.10
C SER A 41 9.86 8.69 28.40
N LYS A 42 10.16 8.85 29.69
CA LYS A 42 11.49 9.26 30.16
C LYS A 42 12.52 8.13 30.05
N PRO A 43 12.28 6.91 30.55
CA PRO A 43 13.16 5.77 30.30
C PRO A 43 12.99 5.25 28.86
N PHE A 44 14.05 4.68 28.31
CA PHE A 44 13.94 3.93 27.05
C PHE A 44 13.17 2.64 27.30
N ILE A 45 12.13 2.40 26.50
CA ILE A 45 11.33 1.19 26.48
C ILE A 45 11.68 0.39 25.23
N ASN A 46 11.84 -0.92 25.36
CA ASN A 46 12.09 -1.79 24.22
C ASN A 46 10.94 -1.66 23.19
N PRO A 47 11.21 -1.35 21.91
CA PRO A 47 10.18 -1.24 20.88
C PRO A 47 9.24 -2.44 20.79
N ARG A 48 9.71 -3.65 21.13
CA ARG A 48 8.88 -4.87 21.17
C ARG A 48 7.80 -4.81 22.24
N LYS A 49 8.07 -4.22 23.41
CA LYS A 49 7.05 -4.02 24.45
C LYS A 49 5.94 -3.10 23.97
N ILE A 50 6.32 -2.02 23.26
CA ILE A 50 5.37 -1.09 22.65
C ILE A 50 4.52 -1.82 21.61
N GLN A 51 5.14 -2.61 20.73
CA GLN A 51 4.40 -3.43 19.76
C GLN A 51 3.37 -4.32 20.47
N LEU A 52 3.75 -5.08 21.49
CA LEU A 52 2.84 -5.97 22.24
C LEU A 52 1.68 -5.20 22.89
N ALA A 53 1.97 -4.06 23.53
CA ALA A 53 0.95 -3.24 24.20
C ALA A 53 -0.11 -2.69 23.25
N PHE A 54 0.24 -2.52 21.97
CA PHE A 54 -0.67 -2.11 20.90
C PHE A 54 -1.10 -3.28 20.00
N SER A 55 -0.91 -4.54 20.43
CA SER A 55 -1.26 -5.75 19.66
C SER A 55 -0.62 -5.79 18.26
N ASN A 56 0.60 -5.25 18.16
CA ASN A 56 1.37 -5.00 16.95
C ASN A 56 0.66 -4.14 15.91
N THR A 57 -0.34 -3.33 16.27
CA THR A 57 -1.14 -2.54 15.33
C THR A 57 -1.20 -1.09 15.74
N CYS A 58 -0.96 -0.16 14.81
CA CYS A 58 -1.08 1.26 15.09
C CYS A 58 -2.55 1.65 15.29
N PRO A 59 -2.95 2.29 16.40
CA PRO A 59 -4.34 2.69 16.63
C PRO A 59 -4.83 3.78 15.66
N GLY A 60 -3.91 4.58 15.10
CA GLY A 60 -4.27 5.63 14.13
C GLY A 60 -4.49 5.11 12.70
N CYS A 61 -3.68 4.14 12.23
CA CYS A 61 -3.68 3.71 10.83
C CYS A 61 -3.88 2.22 10.58
N GLY A 62 -3.94 1.38 11.62
CA GLY A 62 -4.17 -0.06 11.49
C GLY A 62 -2.98 -0.88 10.97
N PHE A 63 -1.85 -0.27 10.62
CA PHE A 63 -0.67 -0.99 10.13
C PHE A 63 0.16 -1.61 11.25
N GLU A 64 0.93 -2.64 10.88
CA GLU A 64 1.79 -3.36 11.82
C GLU A 64 2.92 -2.46 12.37
N LEU A 65 3.10 -2.46 13.69
CA LEU A 65 4.12 -1.66 14.38
C LEU A 65 5.53 -2.27 14.27
N ASP A 66 5.66 -3.49 13.76
CA ASP A 66 6.95 -4.14 13.48
C ASP A 66 7.81 -3.34 12.49
N LYS A 67 7.16 -2.70 11.50
CA LYS A 67 7.78 -1.95 10.41
C LYS A 67 7.55 -0.45 10.50
N THR A 68 6.57 -0.03 11.29
CA THR A 68 6.11 1.37 11.30
C THR A 68 6.43 2.11 12.59
N LEU A 69 6.87 1.41 13.63
CA LEU A 69 7.26 2.04 14.88
C LEU A 69 8.58 2.83 14.73
N ARG A 70 8.50 4.13 14.97
CA ARG A 70 9.64 5.05 15.02
C ARG A 70 9.89 5.48 16.45
N VAL A 71 11.17 5.49 16.85
CA VAL A 71 11.62 6.01 18.14
C VAL A 71 12.54 7.19 17.90
N GLN A 72 12.24 8.31 18.56
CA GLN A 72 13.06 9.51 18.48
C GLN A 72 13.20 10.17 19.85
N THR A 73 14.28 10.91 20.05
CA THR A 73 14.44 11.71 21.27
C THR A 73 13.50 12.92 21.22
N SER A 74 12.88 13.25 22.36
CA SER A 74 11.91 14.33 22.44
C SER A 74 11.93 15.01 23.81
N THR A 75 11.48 16.27 23.88
CA THR A 75 11.34 17.00 25.13
C THR A 75 10.05 16.60 25.82
N LEU A 76 10.17 16.03 27.02
CA LEU A 76 9.01 15.72 27.84
C LEU A 76 8.44 16.99 28.48
N PRO A 77 7.11 17.14 28.53
CA PRO A 77 6.47 18.17 29.34
C PRO A 77 6.93 18.06 30.80
N LEU A 78 7.19 19.22 31.42
CA LEU A 78 7.59 19.30 32.83
C LEU A 78 6.61 18.54 33.72
N GLY A 79 7.11 17.70 34.62
CA GLY A 79 6.25 16.91 35.50
C GLY A 79 5.61 15.69 34.84
N ARG A 80 6.11 15.17 33.70
CA ARG A 80 5.59 13.93 33.10
C ARG A 80 6.70 12.94 32.85
N ARG A 81 6.55 11.72 33.37
CA ARG A 81 7.52 10.62 33.18
C ARG A 81 7.09 9.63 32.09
N PHE A 82 5.79 9.52 31.85
CA PHE A 82 5.22 8.55 30.92
C PHE A 82 3.85 9.02 30.42
N LEU A 83 3.62 8.91 29.12
CA LEU A 83 2.35 9.16 28.46
C LEU A 83 2.14 8.07 27.42
N THR A 84 0.91 7.58 27.30
CA THR A 84 0.55 6.55 26.33
C THR A 84 -0.80 6.86 25.69
N ASN A 85 -0.97 6.37 24.47
CA ASN A 85 -2.23 6.41 23.75
C ASN A 85 -3.28 5.56 24.50
N PRO A 86 -4.54 6.03 24.61
CA PRO A 86 -5.58 5.36 25.41
C PRO A 86 -5.92 3.93 24.96
N VAL A 87 -5.54 3.52 23.75
CA VAL A 87 -5.75 2.17 23.22
C VAL A 87 -4.69 1.17 23.76
N CYS A 88 -3.65 1.66 24.43
CA CYS A 88 -2.59 0.84 25.03
C CYS A 88 -3.18 -0.17 26.03
N LYS A 89 -2.91 -1.46 25.80
CA LYS A 89 -3.19 -2.51 26.78
C LYS A 89 -2.11 -2.51 27.85
N ASP A 90 -2.52 -2.59 29.12
CA ASP A 90 -1.66 -2.77 30.29
C ASP A 90 -0.45 -1.79 30.37
N PRO A 91 -0.71 -0.47 30.52
CA PRO A 91 0.34 0.56 30.51
C PRO A 91 1.38 0.42 31.63
N GLU A 92 1.04 -0.27 32.72
CA GLU A 92 1.92 -0.51 33.87
C GLU A 92 3.09 -1.46 33.51
N GLN A 93 2.85 -2.46 32.64
CA GLN A 93 3.88 -3.42 32.21
C GLN A 93 4.96 -2.82 31.30
N LEU A 94 4.68 -1.66 30.69
CA LEU A 94 5.67 -0.92 29.89
C LEU A 94 6.76 -0.28 30.75
N ILE A 95 6.50 -0.09 32.04
CA ILE A 95 7.36 0.64 32.99
C ILE A 95 8.16 -0.34 33.87
N GLU A 96 7.71 -1.58 34.02
CA GLU A 96 8.44 -2.60 34.79
C GLU A 96 9.80 -2.94 34.14
N PRO A 97 10.90 -2.92 34.93
CA PRO A 97 12.23 -3.28 34.45
C PRO A 97 12.25 -4.77 34.04
N ASP A 98 12.73 -5.06 32.83
CA ASP A 98 12.79 -6.42 32.29
C ASP A 98 13.66 -7.34 33.14
N GLU A 99 13.08 -8.39 33.70
CA GLU A 99 13.84 -9.63 33.90
C GLU A 99 14.23 -10.17 32.52
N SER A 100 15.53 -10.44 32.38
CA SER A 100 16.23 -10.81 31.14
C SER A 100 15.46 -11.80 30.27
N PHE A 101 14.85 -11.33 29.19
CA PHE A 101 14.20 -12.17 28.19
C PHE A 101 15.19 -12.50 27.06
N GLU A 102 15.86 -13.65 27.14
CA GLU A 102 16.60 -14.21 26.01
C GLU A 102 15.62 -14.66 24.93
N ALA A 103 15.47 -13.84 23.89
CA ALA A 103 14.73 -14.23 22.69
C ALA A 103 15.51 -15.33 21.96
N LYS A 104 15.01 -16.57 22.03
CA LYS A 104 15.41 -17.63 21.09
C LYS A 104 15.08 -17.17 19.67
N LEU A 105 16.12 -16.79 18.95
CA LEU A 105 16.10 -16.57 17.50
C LEU A 105 15.73 -17.89 16.82
N SER A 106 14.45 -18.06 16.48
CA SER A 106 14.07 -19.04 15.45
C SER A 106 14.52 -18.49 14.09
N ARG A 107 15.80 -18.72 13.77
CA ARG A 107 16.30 -18.73 12.40
C ARG A 107 15.60 -19.89 11.67
N GLY A 108 14.67 -19.55 10.80
CA GLY A 108 14.01 -20.46 9.88
C GLY A 108 13.92 -19.86 8.48
N SER A 109 15.07 -19.56 7.87
CA SER A 109 15.17 -19.36 6.42
C SER A 109 15.03 -20.72 5.74
N THR A 110 13.83 -21.04 5.27
CA THR A 110 13.64 -21.97 4.16
C THR A 110 12.38 -21.54 3.42
N LEU A 111 12.54 -20.95 2.22
CA LEU A 111 11.44 -20.69 1.30
C LEU A 111 10.69 -22.01 1.07
N LEU A 112 9.43 -22.09 1.52
CA LEU A 112 8.55 -23.19 1.16
C LEU A 112 8.19 -23.05 -0.33
N ARG A 113 8.49 -24.11 -1.08
CA ARG A 113 8.34 -24.28 -2.53
C ARG A 113 6.90 -24.26 -3.07
N ASP A 114 5.91 -23.75 -2.34
CA ASP A 114 4.48 -23.92 -2.68
C ASP A 114 3.61 -22.65 -2.56
N VAL A 115 4.19 -21.43 -2.62
CA VAL A 115 3.36 -20.21 -2.62
C VAL A 115 2.83 -19.94 -4.03
N ARG A 116 1.60 -20.37 -4.30
CA ARG A 116 0.89 -20.05 -5.55
C ARG A 116 0.29 -18.64 -5.50
N SER A 117 0.36 -17.92 -6.63
CA SER A 117 -0.36 -16.66 -6.84
C SER A 117 -1.86 -16.91 -6.80
N ASP A 118 -2.60 -16.06 -6.09
CA ASP A 118 -4.07 -16.06 -6.09
C ASP A 118 -4.60 -15.58 -7.45
N LEU A 119 -3.87 -14.71 -8.15
CA LEU A 119 -4.16 -14.28 -9.52
C LEU A 119 -2.90 -14.48 -10.39
N PRO A 120 -2.79 -15.61 -11.10
CA PRO A 120 -1.69 -15.83 -12.01
C PRO A 120 -1.88 -15.04 -13.31
N SER A 121 -0.82 -14.38 -13.75
CA SER A 121 -0.67 -13.78 -15.08
C SER A 121 -0.62 -14.85 -16.18
N GLY A 122 -0.27 -16.09 -15.82
CA GLY A 122 -0.02 -17.20 -16.73
C GLY A 122 1.33 -17.10 -17.46
N ILE A 123 2.19 -16.19 -17.00
CA ILE A 123 3.62 -16.16 -17.30
C ILE A 123 4.32 -16.67 -16.04
N GLU A 124 4.86 -17.88 -16.10
CA GLU A 124 5.40 -18.59 -14.93
C GLU A 124 6.41 -17.75 -14.15
N LEU A 125 7.30 -17.05 -14.86
CA LEU A 125 8.31 -16.20 -14.23
C LEU A 125 7.67 -15.03 -13.46
N LEU A 126 6.67 -14.35 -14.03
CA LEU A 126 5.93 -13.30 -13.33
C LEU A 126 5.19 -13.84 -12.12
N ASP A 127 4.57 -15.01 -12.25
CA ASP A 127 3.78 -15.63 -11.18
C ASP A 127 4.64 -16.05 -9.99
N GLN A 128 5.87 -16.48 -10.26
CA GLN A 128 6.86 -16.83 -9.24
C GLN A 128 7.50 -15.59 -8.58
N THR A 129 7.68 -14.49 -9.32
CA THR A 129 8.33 -13.28 -8.80
C THR A 129 7.37 -12.32 -8.10
N LEU A 130 6.16 -12.10 -8.67
CA LEU A 130 5.19 -11.16 -8.11
C LEU A 130 4.33 -11.76 -7.00
N VAL A 131 4.01 -13.05 -7.09
CA VAL A 131 3.20 -13.83 -6.12
C VAL A 131 2.00 -13.02 -5.59
N LEU A 132 1.08 -12.65 -6.47
CA LEU A 132 -0.06 -11.79 -6.13
C LEU A 132 -1.01 -12.52 -5.16
N ARG A 133 -1.37 -11.88 -4.05
CA ARG A 133 -2.27 -12.43 -3.03
C ARG A 133 -3.43 -11.50 -2.73
N PHE A 134 -4.55 -12.08 -2.33
CA PHE A 134 -5.67 -11.31 -1.77
C PHE A 134 -5.24 -10.50 -0.54
N GLY A 135 -5.82 -9.30 -0.40
CA GLY A 135 -5.44 -8.36 0.64
C GLY A 135 -4.31 -7.42 0.25
N GLN A 136 -3.77 -7.52 -0.97
CA GLN A 136 -2.60 -6.74 -1.38
C GLN A 136 -2.96 -5.54 -2.26
N LEU A 137 -2.33 -4.41 -1.92
CA LEU A 137 -2.06 -3.31 -2.84
C LEU A 137 -0.75 -3.58 -3.56
N VAL A 138 -0.81 -3.65 -4.89
CA VAL A 138 0.31 -3.94 -5.78
C VAL A 138 0.58 -2.71 -6.61
N THR A 139 1.80 -2.18 -6.60
CA THR A 139 2.20 -1.05 -7.45
C THR A 139 3.14 -1.52 -8.54
N LEU A 140 2.77 -1.26 -9.79
CA LEU A 140 3.57 -1.58 -10.96
C LEU A 140 4.03 -0.27 -11.62
N GLN A 141 5.33 -0.09 -11.77
CA GLN A 141 5.90 1.12 -12.37
C GLN A 141 6.49 0.84 -13.75
N GLY A 142 6.51 1.86 -14.61
CA GLY A 142 7.04 1.78 -15.97
C GLY A 142 5.97 1.50 -17.02
N GLU A 143 6.23 1.81 -18.28
CA GLU A 143 5.25 1.78 -19.37
C GLU A 143 4.62 0.39 -19.57
N ALA A 144 5.42 -0.68 -19.49
CA ALA A 144 4.97 -2.06 -19.61
C ALA A 144 3.99 -2.50 -18.51
N SER A 145 3.90 -1.76 -17.39
CA SER A 145 2.91 -2.03 -16.34
C SER A 145 1.47 -1.93 -16.85
N ASN A 146 1.21 -1.08 -17.84
CA ASN A 146 -0.13 -0.90 -18.39
C ASN A 146 -0.61 -2.19 -19.07
N ALA A 147 0.21 -2.77 -19.95
CA ALA A 147 -0.13 -4.02 -20.60
C ALA A 147 -0.34 -5.14 -19.59
N LEU A 148 0.53 -5.24 -18.57
CA LEU A 148 0.36 -6.24 -17.51
C LEU A 148 -0.96 -6.06 -16.75
N SER A 149 -1.40 -4.83 -16.51
CA SER A 149 -2.70 -4.57 -15.87
C SER A 149 -3.90 -5.02 -16.73
N HIS A 150 -3.81 -4.90 -18.05
CA HIS A 150 -4.83 -5.44 -18.97
C HIS A 150 -4.85 -6.97 -18.97
N LEU A 151 -3.67 -7.61 -19.02
CA LEU A 151 -3.56 -9.06 -18.90
C LEU A 151 -4.17 -9.56 -17.59
N LEU A 152 -3.84 -8.94 -16.46
CA LEU A 152 -4.40 -9.29 -15.15
C LEU A 152 -5.92 -9.12 -15.11
N SER A 153 -6.45 -8.09 -15.77
CA SER A 153 -7.90 -7.88 -15.88
C SER A 153 -8.58 -9.05 -16.59
N VAL A 154 -8.03 -9.52 -17.71
CA VAL A 154 -8.58 -10.69 -18.42
C VAL A 154 -8.38 -11.98 -17.62
N ARG A 155 -7.26 -12.13 -16.91
CA ARG A 155 -6.99 -13.29 -16.04
C ARG A 155 -7.95 -13.39 -14.86
N ALA A 156 -8.41 -12.26 -14.32
CA ALA A 156 -9.43 -12.26 -13.28
C ALA A 156 -10.78 -12.76 -13.81
N VAL A 157 -11.16 -12.38 -15.03
CA VAL A 157 -12.39 -12.87 -15.69
C VAL A 157 -12.30 -14.35 -16.09
N TYR A 158 -11.09 -14.85 -16.36
CA TYR A 158 -10.88 -16.23 -16.79
C TYR A 158 -11.38 -17.25 -15.75
N PRO A 159 -12.01 -18.38 -16.16
CA PRO A 159 -12.51 -19.39 -15.24
C PRO A 159 -11.41 -20.09 -14.40
N PRO A 160 -11.72 -20.54 -13.18
CA PRO A 160 -10.81 -21.34 -12.38
C PRO A 160 -10.73 -22.81 -12.87
N PRO A 161 -9.57 -23.48 -12.72
CA PRO A 161 -8.22 -22.93 -12.58
C PRO A 161 -7.61 -22.54 -13.95
N PRO A 162 -6.74 -21.52 -14.04
CA PRO A 162 -6.11 -20.79 -12.94
C PRO A 162 -6.69 -19.37 -12.70
N GLY A 163 -7.78 -18.97 -13.37
CA GLY A 163 -8.36 -17.63 -13.20
C GLY A 163 -9.29 -17.51 -11.98
N LEU A 164 -10.01 -16.38 -11.88
CA LEU A 164 -10.86 -16.06 -10.72
C LEU A 164 -12.37 -16.14 -10.98
N ASP A 165 -12.78 -16.23 -12.25
CA ASP A 165 -14.18 -16.03 -12.68
C ASP A 165 -14.83 -14.79 -12.03
N SER A 166 -14.08 -13.69 -11.95
CA SER A 166 -14.46 -12.48 -11.25
C SER A 166 -14.57 -11.29 -12.19
N ASP A 167 -15.52 -10.41 -11.90
CA ASP A 167 -15.57 -9.09 -12.52
C ASP A 167 -14.39 -8.24 -12.04
N VAL A 168 -14.08 -7.19 -12.80
CA VAL A 168 -12.97 -6.27 -12.56
C VAL A 168 -13.49 -4.85 -12.52
N VAL A 169 -13.08 -4.06 -11.52
CA VAL A 169 -13.31 -2.61 -11.54
C VAL A 169 -12.05 -1.91 -12.03
N PHE A 170 -12.15 -1.18 -13.14
CA PHE A 170 -11.02 -0.48 -13.75
C PHE A 170 -11.23 1.03 -13.67
N VAL A 171 -10.39 1.72 -12.89
CA VAL A 171 -10.37 3.17 -12.78
C VAL A 171 -9.25 3.72 -13.64
N ASP A 172 -9.61 4.40 -14.73
CA ASP A 172 -8.65 4.92 -15.70
C ASP A 172 -8.25 6.36 -15.38
N GLY A 173 -7.07 6.52 -14.76
CA GLY A 173 -6.51 7.82 -14.38
C GLY A 173 -5.59 8.43 -15.44
N GLY A 174 -4.94 7.60 -16.27
CA GLY A 174 -4.03 8.04 -17.32
C GLY A 174 -4.64 8.21 -18.70
N ASN A 175 -5.91 7.83 -18.89
CA ASN A 175 -6.48 7.60 -20.21
C ASN A 175 -5.68 6.56 -21.03
N VAL A 176 -5.32 5.46 -20.37
CA VAL A 176 -4.44 4.41 -20.91
C VAL A 176 -5.10 3.04 -21.05
N PHE A 177 -6.39 2.94 -20.71
CA PHE A 177 -7.15 1.72 -20.95
C PHE A 177 -7.30 1.45 -22.45
N ASP A 178 -6.95 0.25 -22.90
CA ASP A 178 -7.06 -0.20 -24.29
C ASP A 178 -7.94 -1.44 -24.42
N ALA A 179 -9.16 -1.23 -24.95
CA ALA A 179 -10.11 -2.30 -25.21
C ALA A 179 -9.61 -3.32 -26.26
N TYR A 180 -8.74 -2.92 -27.19
CA TYR A 180 -8.20 -3.84 -28.20
C TYR A 180 -7.20 -4.81 -27.57
N THR A 181 -6.32 -4.32 -26.69
CA THR A 181 -5.41 -5.18 -25.92
C THR A 181 -6.16 -6.17 -25.05
N VAL A 182 -7.21 -5.73 -24.35
CA VAL A 182 -8.12 -6.62 -23.60
C VAL A 182 -8.75 -7.69 -24.49
N SER A 183 -9.25 -7.29 -25.67
CA SER A 183 -9.86 -8.21 -26.64
C SER A 183 -8.86 -9.26 -27.12
N ARG A 184 -7.63 -8.83 -27.43
CA ARG A 184 -6.54 -9.72 -27.87
C ARG A 184 -6.18 -10.76 -26.81
N HIS A 185 -6.13 -10.36 -25.53
CA HIS A 185 -5.91 -11.31 -24.44
C HIS A 185 -7.09 -12.26 -24.23
N ALA A 186 -8.33 -11.77 -24.35
CA ALA A 186 -9.51 -12.62 -24.26
C ALA A 186 -9.49 -13.69 -25.37
N PHE A 187 -9.25 -13.27 -26.61
CA PHE A 187 -9.12 -14.15 -27.75
C PHE A 187 -8.00 -15.19 -27.57
N SER A 188 -6.81 -14.77 -27.11
CA SER A 188 -5.68 -15.70 -26.92
C SER A 188 -5.93 -16.75 -25.84
N LEU A 189 -6.83 -16.46 -24.90
CA LEU A 189 -7.29 -17.38 -23.86
C LEU A 189 -8.57 -18.15 -24.24
N GLY A 190 -9.10 -17.96 -25.45
CA GLY A 190 -10.32 -18.63 -25.92
C GLY A 190 -11.59 -18.13 -25.23
N LEU A 191 -11.59 -16.93 -24.66
CA LEU A 191 -12.77 -16.28 -24.09
C LEU A 191 -13.54 -15.51 -25.17
N ASP A 192 -14.83 -15.32 -24.91
CA ASP A 192 -15.66 -14.39 -25.69
C ASP A 192 -15.26 -12.95 -25.36
N GLU A 193 -14.82 -12.20 -26.37
CA GLU A 193 -14.27 -10.86 -26.22
C GLU A 193 -15.30 -9.85 -25.68
N GLU A 194 -16.53 -9.90 -26.18
CA GLU A 194 -17.59 -8.96 -25.79
C GLU A 194 -18.08 -9.23 -24.36
N ARG A 195 -18.27 -10.50 -24.00
CA ARG A 195 -18.56 -10.89 -22.61
C ARG A 195 -17.42 -10.51 -21.67
N THR A 196 -16.17 -10.66 -22.10
CA THR A 196 -15.01 -10.29 -21.26
C THR A 196 -14.99 -8.79 -21.00
N LYS A 197 -15.22 -7.94 -22.02
CA LYS A 197 -15.30 -6.49 -21.85
C LYS A 197 -16.42 -6.08 -20.90
N LEU A 198 -17.60 -6.70 -21.00
CA LEU A 198 -18.75 -6.39 -20.14
C LEU A 198 -18.49 -6.68 -18.66
N ARG A 199 -17.55 -7.57 -18.34
CA ARG A 199 -17.14 -7.89 -16.97
C ARG A 199 -16.03 -6.99 -16.42
N ILE A 200 -15.52 -6.07 -17.26
CA ILE A 200 -14.54 -5.05 -16.87
C ILE A 200 -15.27 -3.70 -16.78
N HIS A 201 -15.58 -3.30 -15.55
CA HIS A 201 -16.33 -2.09 -15.23
C HIS A 201 -15.40 -0.87 -15.24
N LEU A 202 -15.34 -0.20 -16.38
CA LEU A 202 -14.46 0.96 -16.61
C LEU A 202 -15.08 2.28 -16.12
N SER A 203 -14.30 3.07 -15.37
CA SER A 203 -14.60 4.47 -15.05
C SER A 203 -13.39 5.34 -15.32
N ARG A 204 -13.53 6.34 -16.19
CA ARG A 204 -12.44 7.27 -16.54
C ARG A 204 -12.55 8.58 -15.78
N ALA A 205 -11.45 8.98 -15.13
CA ALA A 205 -11.33 10.27 -14.49
C ALA A 205 -10.69 11.29 -15.45
N PHE A 206 -11.12 12.54 -15.37
CA PHE A 206 -10.56 13.64 -16.16
C PHE A 206 -9.86 14.70 -15.30
N THR A 207 -9.98 14.59 -13.97
CA THR A 207 -9.30 15.47 -13.00
C THR A 207 -8.85 14.67 -11.79
N HIS A 208 -7.84 15.15 -11.06
CA HIS A 208 -7.38 14.47 -9.84
C HIS A 208 -8.45 14.43 -8.74
N HIS A 209 -9.33 15.43 -8.67
CA HIS A 209 -10.49 15.39 -7.77
C HIS A 209 -11.48 14.28 -8.14
N GLN A 210 -11.75 14.08 -9.44
CA GLN A 210 -12.60 12.98 -9.90
C GLN A 210 -11.96 11.62 -9.59
N LEU A 211 -10.66 11.49 -9.83
CA LEU A 211 -9.91 10.26 -9.52
C LEU A 211 -9.98 9.95 -8.01
N SER A 212 -9.74 10.95 -7.16
CA SER A 212 -9.86 10.83 -5.70
C SER A 212 -11.28 10.43 -5.27
N GLY A 213 -12.32 11.05 -5.84
CA GLY A 213 -13.71 10.69 -5.57
C GLY A 213 -14.06 9.26 -6.03
N PHE A 214 -13.50 8.82 -7.16
CA PHE A 214 -13.66 7.43 -7.59
C PHE A 214 -13.04 6.46 -6.59
N ILE A 215 -11.82 6.73 -6.13
CA ILE A 215 -11.10 5.88 -5.18
C ILE A 215 -11.78 5.85 -3.81
N THR A 216 -12.14 7.01 -3.27
CA THR A 216 -12.57 7.13 -1.86
C THR A 216 -14.06 6.93 -1.65
N GLU A 217 -14.90 7.26 -2.64
CA GLU A 217 -16.36 7.26 -2.47
C GLU A 217 -17.05 6.15 -3.27
N ARG A 218 -16.54 5.82 -4.47
CA ARG A 218 -17.24 4.93 -5.41
C ARG A 218 -16.67 3.53 -5.48
N LEU A 219 -15.35 3.38 -5.40
CA LEU A 219 -14.66 2.12 -5.65
C LEU A 219 -15.18 0.99 -4.75
N ALA A 220 -15.24 1.21 -3.44
CA ALA A 220 -15.69 0.21 -2.47
C ALA A 220 -17.14 -0.26 -2.71
N ARG A 221 -18.00 0.65 -3.19
CA ARG A 221 -19.39 0.33 -3.55
C ARG A 221 -19.45 -0.46 -4.85
N SER A 222 -18.76 -0.01 -5.90
CA SER A 222 -18.73 -0.71 -7.18
C SER A 222 -18.18 -2.13 -7.05
N ILE A 223 -17.12 -2.32 -6.24
CA ILE A 223 -16.59 -3.66 -5.92
C ILE A 223 -17.68 -4.56 -5.31
N GLY A 224 -18.50 -4.03 -4.39
CA GLY A 224 -19.58 -4.80 -3.76
C GLY A 224 -20.76 -5.07 -4.70
N GLU A 225 -21.06 -4.15 -5.63
CA GLU A 225 -22.15 -4.29 -6.61
C GLU A 225 -21.85 -5.39 -7.66
N CYS A 226 -20.60 -5.54 -8.09
CA CYS A 226 -20.20 -6.54 -9.08
C CYS A 226 -19.40 -7.73 -8.52
N ASP A 227 -19.25 -7.83 -7.19
CA ASP A 227 -18.45 -8.87 -6.51
C ASP A 227 -17.02 -9.02 -7.07
N ALA A 228 -16.39 -7.88 -7.39
CA ALA A 228 -15.07 -7.87 -8.00
C ALA A 228 -13.97 -8.22 -7.00
N ARG A 229 -13.08 -9.15 -7.38
CA ARG A 229 -11.91 -9.56 -6.60
C ARG A 229 -10.61 -8.91 -7.08
N LEU A 230 -10.67 -8.16 -8.18
CA LEU A 230 -9.59 -7.35 -8.73
C LEU A 230 -10.09 -5.93 -9.01
N ALA A 231 -9.32 -4.94 -8.59
CA ALA A 231 -9.45 -3.57 -9.07
C ALA A 231 -8.13 -3.05 -9.63
N ILE A 232 -8.20 -2.25 -10.70
CA ILE A 232 -7.07 -1.58 -11.32
C ILE A 232 -7.27 -0.06 -11.19
N VAL A 233 -6.23 0.67 -10.82
CA VAL A 233 -6.16 2.13 -10.96
C VAL A 233 -4.98 2.46 -11.87
N SER A 234 -5.27 2.87 -13.11
CA SER A 234 -4.23 3.07 -14.12
C SER A 234 -3.58 4.45 -14.02
N ASP A 235 -2.26 4.46 -14.20
CA ASP A 235 -1.38 5.63 -14.25
C ASP A 235 -1.73 6.70 -13.21
N ILE A 236 -1.82 6.26 -11.95
CA ILE A 236 -2.46 6.99 -10.86
C ILE A 236 -1.91 8.41 -10.66
N THR A 237 -0.63 8.66 -10.99
CA THR A 237 0.01 9.97 -10.77
C THR A 237 -0.32 10.99 -11.86
N ALA A 238 -0.86 10.57 -13.01
CA ALA A 238 -1.02 11.41 -14.19
C ALA A 238 -1.82 12.68 -13.89
N LEU A 239 -3.02 12.54 -13.34
CA LEU A 239 -3.92 13.67 -13.07
C LEU A 239 -3.47 14.54 -11.90
N TYR A 240 -2.79 13.99 -10.89
CA TYR A 240 -2.27 14.78 -9.76
C TYR A 240 -1.02 15.59 -10.15
N CYS A 241 -0.29 15.15 -11.17
CA CYS A 241 0.88 15.81 -11.71
C CYS A 241 0.57 16.62 -12.98
N ASP A 242 -0.71 16.79 -13.32
CA ASP A 242 -1.13 17.57 -14.48
C ASP A 242 -0.63 19.04 -14.35
N PRO A 243 -0.04 19.63 -15.41
CA PRO A 243 0.48 21.00 -15.37
C PRO A 243 -0.54 22.07 -14.95
N ASP A 244 -1.83 21.85 -15.20
CA ASP A 244 -2.90 22.80 -14.87
C ASP A 244 -3.26 22.78 -13.37
N VAL A 245 -2.71 21.84 -12.60
CA VAL A 245 -2.89 21.75 -11.15
C VAL A 245 -2.02 22.80 -10.45
N LYS A 246 -2.66 23.88 -10.01
CA LYS A 246 -2.01 24.98 -9.26
C LYS A 246 -1.63 24.58 -7.84
N GLU A 247 -2.53 23.93 -7.12
CA GLU A 247 -2.37 23.58 -5.70
C GLU A 247 -1.63 22.24 -5.53
N LYS A 248 -0.33 22.22 -5.86
CA LYS A 248 0.50 20.98 -5.86
C LYS A 248 0.61 20.28 -4.51
N ARG A 249 0.37 21.00 -3.41
CA ARG A 249 0.37 20.43 -2.05
C ARG A 249 -0.93 19.67 -1.78
N GLU A 250 -2.06 20.28 -2.09
CA GLU A 250 -3.37 19.63 -1.97
C GLU A 250 -3.44 18.37 -2.82
N ALA A 251 -2.99 18.44 -4.08
CA ALA A 251 -2.95 17.28 -4.95
C ALA A 251 -2.08 16.14 -4.38
N PHE A 252 -0.96 16.47 -3.73
CA PHE A 252 -0.11 15.47 -3.07
C PHE A 252 -0.76 14.88 -1.82
N ASP A 253 -1.45 15.70 -1.02
CA ASP A 253 -2.14 15.27 0.18
C ASP A 253 -3.32 14.34 -0.18
N LEU A 254 -4.09 14.69 -1.23
CA LEU A 254 -5.12 13.83 -1.81
C LEU A 254 -4.54 12.51 -2.31
N PHE A 255 -3.51 12.56 -3.16
CA PHE A 255 -2.84 11.35 -3.67
C PHE A 255 -2.38 10.41 -2.54
N SER A 256 -1.80 10.98 -1.49
CA SER A 256 -1.33 10.21 -0.34
C SER A 256 -2.48 9.57 0.43
N LYS A 257 -3.60 10.29 0.58
CA LYS A 257 -4.84 9.75 1.18
C LYS A 257 -5.46 8.66 0.32
N ASP A 258 -5.49 8.85 -0.99
CA ASP A 258 -6.08 7.91 -1.94
C ASP A 258 -5.30 6.60 -1.97
N THR A 259 -3.96 6.67 -2.03
CA THR A 259 -3.09 5.49 -1.98
C THR A 259 -3.27 4.68 -0.69
N ARG A 260 -3.40 5.35 0.46
CA ARG A 260 -3.71 4.67 1.75
C ARG A 260 -5.10 4.05 1.77
N SER A 261 -6.08 4.73 1.18
CA SER A 261 -7.44 4.23 1.07
C SER A 261 -7.49 2.96 0.23
N LEU A 262 -6.71 2.88 -0.86
CA LEU A 262 -6.57 1.68 -1.67
C LEU A 262 -5.95 0.52 -0.89
N ALA A 263 -4.87 0.75 -0.14
CA ALA A 263 -4.28 -0.31 0.70
C ALA A 263 -5.27 -0.87 1.72
N THR A 264 -5.95 0.04 2.44
CA THR A 264 -6.97 -0.32 3.43
C THR A 264 -8.11 -1.11 2.79
N LEU A 265 -8.58 -0.69 1.61
CA LEU A 265 -9.66 -1.36 0.89
C LEU A 265 -9.26 -2.76 0.44
N ALA A 266 -8.04 -2.94 -0.08
CA ALA A 266 -7.53 -4.24 -0.50
C ALA A 266 -7.55 -5.24 0.67
N GLU A 267 -7.03 -4.84 1.83
CA GLU A 267 -6.99 -5.63 3.05
C GLU A 267 -8.40 -5.98 3.56
N GLN A 268 -9.26 -4.97 3.71
CA GLN A 268 -10.62 -5.12 4.26
C GLN A 268 -11.51 -6.01 3.41
N ARG A 269 -11.38 -5.92 2.07
CA ARG A 269 -12.16 -6.72 1.13
C ARG A 269 -11.49 -8.04 0.75
N LYS A 270 -10.29 -8.30 1.25
CA LYS A 270 -9.47 -9.47 0.85
C LYS A 270 -9.44 -9.60 -0.67
N MET A 271 -9.13 -8.50 -1.36
CA MET A 271 -9.07 -8.43 -2.81
C MET A 271 -7.68 -8.00 -3.28
N ILE A 272 -7.41 -8.07 -4.59
CA ILE A 272 -6.18 -7.53 -5.17
C ILE A 272 -6.50 -6.15 -5.75
N ILE A 273 -5.72 -5.14 -5.37
CA ILE A 273 -5.77 -3.83 -6.01
C ILE A 273 -4.43 -3.56 -6.66
N VAL A 274 -4.43 -3.34 -7.98
CA VAL A 274 -3.23 -2.99 -8.74
C VAL A 274 -3.28 -1.51 -9.10
N VAL A 275 -2.18 -0.82 -8.86
CA VAL A 275 -1.98 0.57 -9.23
C VAL A 275 -0.82 0.62 -10.21
N THR A 276 -1.03 1.23 -11.38
CA THR A 276 0.06 1.47 -12.33
C THR A 276 0.56 2.91 -12.26
N ASN A 277 1.84 3.10 -12.55
CA ASN A 277 2.46 4.41 -12.70
C ASN A 277 3.46 4.34 -13.85
N LEU A 278 3.05 4.80 -15.04
CA LEU A 278 3.77 4.51 -16.28
C LEU A 278 5.10 5.26 -16.35
N GLN A 279 5.16 6.44 -15.74
CA GLN A 279 6.33 7.29 -15.70
C GLN A 279 6.47 7.96 -14.33
N SER A 280 7.71 8.05 -13.85
CA SER A 280 8.04 8.85 -12.66
C SER A 280 7.89 10.33 -13.00
N ARG A 281 6.82 10.94 -12.46
CA ARG A 281 6.55 12.38 -12.62
C ARG A 281 7.02 13.19 -11.41
N ARG A 282 6.98 12.56 -10.23
CA ARG A 282 7.32 13.20 -8.95
C ARG A 282 7.79 12.14 -7.95
N GLN A 283 9.08 12.20 -7.58
CA GLN A 283 9.70 11.29 -6.63
C GLN A 283 8.91 11.12 -5.32
N ALA A 284 8.36 12.22 -4.78
CA ALA A 284 7.57 12.16 -3.55
C ALA A 284 6.34 11.24 -3.67
N MET A 285 5.71 11.16 -4.84
CA MET A 285 4.57 10.27 -5.10
C MET A 285 5.03 8.83 -5.30
N ASP A 286 6.14 8.63 -6.02
CA ASP A 286 6.74 7.30 -6.19
C ASP A 286 7.11 6.69 -4.83
N ASP A 287 7.66 7.51 -3.94
CA ASP A 287 7.99 7.09 -2.59
C ASP A 287 6.74 6.74 -1.76
N VAL A 288 5.63 7.45 -1.94
CA VAL A 288 4.34 7.14 -1.28
C VAL A 288 3.81 5.79 -1.78
N LEU A 289 3.87 5.52 -3.09
CA LEU A 289 3.51 4.22 -3.66
C LEU A 289 4.38 3.11 -3.05
N ALA A 290 5.71 3.28 -3.08
CA ALA A 290 6.65 2.28 -2.56
C ALA A 290 6.48 2.02 -1.06
N ARG A 291 6.14 3.04 -0.27
CA ARG A 291 5.93 2.92 1.18
C ARG A 291 4.57 2.31 1.54
N THR A 292 3.54 2.55 0.75
CA THR A 292 2.16 2.13 1.07
C THR A 292 1.81 0.77 0.48
N ALA A 293 2.42 0.40 -0.66
CA ALA A 293 2.14 -0.88 -1.30
C ALA A 293 2.63 -2.08 -0.49
N HIS A 294 1.91 -3.18 -0.61
CA HIS A 294 2.34 -4.48 -0.10
C HIS A 294 3.42 -5.06 -1.02
N VAL A 295 3.19 -4.95 -2.33
CA VAL A 295 4.09 -5.38 -3.39
C VAL A 295 4.42 -4.19 -4.29
N SER A 296 5.70 -3.97 -4.57
CA SER A 296 6.15 -2.97 -5.54
C SER A 296 7.09 -3.59 -6.55
N ALA A 297 6.81 -3.35 -7.83
CA ALA A 297 7.64 -3.80 -8.92
C ALA A 297 7.80 -2.72 -9.99
N ILE A 298 8.96 -2.72 -10.63
CA ILE A 298 9.32 -1.82 -11.72
C ILE A 298 9.49 -2.67 -12.98
N LEU A 299 8.83 -2.29 -14.07
CA LEU A 299 8.95 -2.91 -15.38
C LEU A 299 9.70 -1.96 -16.30
N GLU A 300 10.92 -2.34 -16.70
CA GLU A 300 11.75 -1.56 -17.60
C GLU A 300 11.85 -2.26 -18.95
N ASP A 301 11.47 -1.58 -20.03
CA ASP A 301 11.74 -2.06 -21.38
C ASP A 301 13.23 -1.86 -21.72
N LYS A 302 13.93 -2.94 -22.04
CA LYS A 302 15.33 -2.95 -22.49
C LYS A 302 15.45 -3.17 -24.00
N GLY A 303 14.35 -3.01 -24.75
CA GLY A 303 14.25 -3.12 -26.20
C GLY A 303 14.17 -4.55 -26.71
N ALA A 304 14.99 -5.48 -26.20
CA ALA A 304 14.93 -6.91 -26.55
C ALA A 304 14.07 -7.75 -25.56
N HIS A 305 13.88 -7.22 -24.36
CA HIS A 305 13.18 -7.85 -23.25
C HIS A 305 12.66 -6.79 -22.29
N THR A 306 11.62 -7.11 -21.52
CA THR A 306 11.21 -6.32 -20.35
C THR A 306 11.78 -6.94 -19.09
N GLN A 307 12.41 -6.12 -18.26
CA GLN A 307 12.93 -6.51 -16.95
C GLN A 307 11.93 -6.11 -15.87
N LEU A 308 11.39 -7.08 -15.14
CA LEU A 308 10.64 -6.87 -13.91
C LEU A 308 11.62 -6.91 -12.74
N THR A 309 11.64 -5.84 -11.93
CA THR A 309 12.37 -5.79 -10.66
C THR A 309 11.39 -5.59 -9.51
N VAL A 310 11.27 -6.58 -8.63
CA VAL A 310 10.47 -6.46 -7.41
C VAL A 310 11.31 -5.78 -6.34
N THR A 311 10.92 -4.56 -5.99
CA THR A 311 11.60 -3.72 -5.00
C THR A 311 11.06 -3.90 -3.59
N ARG A 312 9.83 -4.43 -3.47
CA ARG A 312 9.19 -4.74 -2.20
C ARG A 312 8.23 -5.91 -2.36
N HIS A 313 8.30 -6.85 -1.44
CA HIS A 313 7.34 -7.94 -1.32
C HIS A 313 7.28 -8.44 0.13
N PRO A 314 6.12 -8.85 0.68
CA PRO A 314 6.04 -9.33 2.06
C PRO A 314 6.89 -10.58 2.36
N PHE A 315 7.14 -11.39 1.33
CA PHE A 315 7.95 -12.62 1.44
C PHE A 315 9.43 -12.44 1.05
N ILE A 316 9.81 -11.29 0.48
CA ILE A 316 11.21 -11.02 0.10
C ILE A 316 11.87 -10.23 1.24
N PRO A 317 13.05 -10.67 1.75
CA PRO A 317 13.78 -9.93 2.78
C PRO A 317 14.10 -8.50 2.34
N THR A 318 13.93 -7.53 3.23
CA THR A 318 14.21 -6.11 2.99
C THR A 318 15.64 -5.91 2.46
N GLY A 319 15.78 -5.20 1.34
CA GLY A 319 17.08 -4.93 0.70
C GLY A 319 17.51 -5.96 -0.36
N LYS A 320 16.71 -6.99 -0.61
CA LYS A 320 16.88 -7.87 -1.77
C LYS A 320 15.88 -7.51 -2.87
N THR A 321 16.36 -7.50 -4.10
CA THR A 321 15.53 -7.37 -5.30
C THR A 321 15.43 -8.71 -6.00
N GLU A 322 14.25 -9.05 -6.48
CA GLU A 322 14.08 -10.16 -7.42
C GLU A 322 13.89 -9.61 -8.82
N ILE A 323 14.57 -10.25 -9.78
CA ILE A 323 14.62 -9.80 -11.17
C ILE A 323 14.11 -10.93 -12.04
N ALA A 324 13.14 -10.61 -12.88
CA ALA A 324 12.62 -11.47 -13.92
C ALA A 324 12.82 -10.80 -15.27
N THR A 325 13.36 -11.54 -16.23
CA THR A 325 13.56 -11.07 -17.61
C THR A 325 12.55 -11.75 -18.52
N LEU A 326 11.70 -10.96 -19.16
CA LEU A 326 10.68 -11.40 -20.09
C LEU A 326 11.11 -11.07 -21.51
N ASP A 327 11.32 -12.07 -22.35
CA ASP A 327 11.63 -11.82 -23.76
C ASP A 327 10.45 -11.15 -24.49
N ASN A 328 10.75 -10.37 -25.54
CA ASN A 328 9.72 -9.68 -26.31
C ASN A 328 8.75 -10.63 -27.02
N GLN A 329 9.13 -11.88 -27.29
CA GLN A 329 8.23 -12.86 -27.92
C GLN A 329 7.12 -13.32 -26.96
N THR A 330 7.45 -13.52 -25.69
CA THR A 330 6.50 -13.80 -24.60
C THR A 330 5.65 -12.57 -24.30
N LEU A 331 6.23 -11.38 -24.33
CA LEU A 331 5.50 -10.12 -24.16
C LEU A 331 4.54 -9.86 -25.31
N THR A 332 4.92 -10.02 -26.58
CA THR A 332 4.02 -9.76 -27.74
C THR A 332 2.84 -10.73 -27.76
N ARG A 333 2.97 -11.90 -27.13
CA ARG A 333 1.90 -12.91 -27.01
C ARG A 333 0.94 -12.63 -25.86
N TYR A 334 1.36 -11.90 -24.83
CA TYR A 334 0.63 -11.74 -23.56
C TYR A 334 0.42 -10.29 -23.09
N LEU A 335 1.13 -9.31 -23.67
CA LEU A 335 1.07 -7.86 -23.45
C LEU A 335 0.82 -7.16 -24.79
#